data_AF-A0A7C5NUQ3-F1
#
_entry.id   AF-A0A7C5NUQ3-F1
#
_cell.length_a   1.000
_cell.length_b   1.000
_cell.length_c   1.000
_cell.angle_alpha   90.00
_cell.angle_beta   90.00
_cell.angle_gamma   90.00
#
_symmetry.space_group_name_H-M   'P 1'
#
loop_
_entity.id
_entity.type
_entity.pdbx_description
1 polymer ?
#
loop_
_entity_poly.entity_id
_entity_poly.type
_entity_poly.pdbx_seq_one_letter_code
_entity_poly.pdbx_strand_id
1 'polypeptide(L)'
;MNRLRLLLLCLCAGLISTTITYAEVAGGADGREKAKKLHAEGNYNEAYDLYSALSLDAKTDEKLVAGDYRQAYSSLHQLGRINEVDAFREKVVKVHATNWRLLWEVASTYMNGTHYGYMISGEFYRGNHRGGGSRRNAMERDRTRAIQLMQQGM
;
A
#
# COMPACT_ATOMS: atom_id res chain seq x y z
N MET A 1 -10.55 65.48 11.12
CA MET A 1 -10.00 64.09 11.16
C MET A 1 -11.14 63.13 11.41
N ASN A 2 -11.13 61.96 10.74
CA ASN A 2 -12.09 60.82 10.87
C ASN A 2 -13.21 60.69 9.82
N ARG A 3 -12.88 60.73 8.52
CA ARG A 3 -13.71 60.10 7.46
C ARG A 3 -12.93 59.17 6.52
N LEU A 4 -11.73 58.74 6.93
CA LEU A 4 -10.79 57.97 6.08
C LEU A 4 -10.55 56.52 6.58
N ARG A 5 -11.35 56.02 7.52
CA ARG A 5 -11.19 54.66 8.09
C ARG A 5 -12.30 53.67 7.74
N LEU A 6 -13.19 54.01 6.79
CA LEU A 6 -14.37 53.21 6.46
C LEU A 6 -14.36 52.66 5.02
N LEU A 7 -13.18 52.35 4.47
CA LEU A 7 -13.05 51.86 3.08
C LEU A 7 -12.00 50.74 2.92
N LEU A 8 -11.72 49.97 3.96
CA LEU A 8 -10.66 48.94 3.93
C LEU A 8 -11.08 47.67 4.69
N LEU A 9 -12.26 47.11 4.38
CA LEU A 9 -12.66 45.82 4.99
C LEU A 9 -13.52 44.88 4.13
N CYS A 10 -13.59 45.04 2.81
CA CYS A 10 -14.38 44.13 1.96
C CYS A 10 -13.63 43.66 0.71
N LEU A 11 -12.45 43.06 0.86
CA LEU A 11 -11.77 42.37 -0.24
C LEU A 11 -11.00 41.12 0.25
N CYS A 12 -11.69 40.24 0.99
CA CYS A 12 -11.18 38.91 1.35
C CYS A 12 -12.22 37.81 1.04
N ALA A 13 -13.02 38.00 -0.01
CA ALA A 13 -13.88 36.95 -0.53
C ALA A 13 -13.25 36.36 -1.79
N GLY A 14 -12.83 35.09 -1.73
CA GLY A 14 -12.64 34.29 -2.93
C GLY A 14 -11.25 33.68 -3.14
N LEU A 15 -10.68 33.00 -2.15
CA LEU A 15 -9.78 31.88 -2.42
C LEU A 15 -10.15 30.74 -1.46
N ILE A 16 -11.19 29.98 -1.84
CA ILE A 16 -11.37 28.62 -1.32
C ILE A 16 -10.27 27.80 -1.98
N SER A 17 -9.06 27.90 -1.42
CA SER A 17 -7.96 27.02 -1.75
C SER A 17 -8.36 25.63 -1.25
N THR A 18 -8.83 24.76 -2.13
CA THR A 18 -8.92 23.33 -1.85
C THR A 18 -7.51 22.81 -1.68
N THR A 19 -6.95 22.97 -0.48
CA THR A 19 -5.75 22.24 -0.07
C THR A 19 -6.18 20.82 0.20
N ILE A 20 -6.41 20.04 -0.86
CA ILE A 20 -6.55 18.59 -0.69
C ILE A 20 -5.20 18.13 -0.18
N THR A 21 -5.18 17.66 1.06
CA THR A 21 -3.95 17.19 1.67
C THR A 21 -3.48 15.96 0.91
N TYR A 22 -2.16 15.77 0.77
CA TYR A 22 -1.61 14.60 0.07
C TYR A 22 -2.16 13.28 0.64
N ALA A 23 -2.45 13.25 1.94
CA ALA A 23 -3.09 12.12 2.61
C ALA A 23 -4.53 11.86 2.13
N GLU A 24 -5.34 12.90 1.91
CA GLU A 24 -6.71 12.76 1.37
C GLU A 24 -6.70 12.37 -0.11
N VAL A 25 -5.76 12.90 -0.90
CA VAL A 25 -5.58 12.45 -2.29
C VAL A 25 -5.18 10.97 -2.29
N ALA A 26 -4.18 10.60 -1.49
CA ALA A 26 -3.67 9.24 -1.43
C ALA A 26 -4.70 8.22 -0.90
N GLY A 27 -5.64 8.61 -0.03
CA GLY A 27 -6.71 7.75 0.48
C GLY A 27 -7.99 7.70 -0.37
N GLY A 28 -8.07 8.53 -1.41
CA GLY A 28 -9.31 8.77 -2.18
C GLY A 28 -9.34 8.14 -3.59
N ALA A 29 -10.49 8.26 -4.26
CA ALA A 29 -10.67 7.82 -5.64
C ALA A 29 -9.71 8.52 -6.62
N ASP A 30 -9.39 9.80 -6.38
CA ASP A 30 -8.44 10.57 -7.19
C ASP A 30 -7.01 10.00 -7.09
N GLY A 31 -6.57 9.62 -5.89
CA GLY A 31 -5.28 8.95 -5.69
C GLY A 31 -5.22 7.61 -6.40
N ARG A 32 -6.31 6.84 -6.41
CA ARG A 32 -6.38 5.56 -7.12
C ARG A 32 -6.23 5.72 -8.63
N GLU A 33 -6.96 6.65 -9.25
CA GLU A 33 -6.85 6.89 -10.69
C GLU A 33 -5.46 7.43 -11.07
N LYS A 34 -4.88 8.30 -10.23
CA LYS A 34 -3.49 8.74 -10.41
C LYS A 34 -2.50 7.57 -10.32
N ALA A 35 -2.64 6.70 -9.32
CA ALA A 35 -1.79 5.53 -9.14
C ALA A 35 -1.86 4.57 -10.33
N LYS A 36 -3.07 4.37 -10.86
CA LYS A 36 -3.31 3.56 -12.07
C LYS A 36 -2.61 4.13 -13.29
N LYS A 37 -2.68 5.46 -13.50
CA LYS A 37 -1.98 6.12 -14.60
C LYS A 37 -0.46 5.97 -14.47
N LEU A 38 0.08 6.26 -13.28
CA LEU A 38 1.51 6.11 -13.00
C LEU A 38 2.01 4.68 -13.22
N HIS A 39 1.24 3.68 -12.77
CA HIS A 39 1.56 2.28 -12.98
C HIS A 39 1.59 1.92 -14.49
N ALA A 40 0.62 2.40 -15.26
CA ALA A 40 0.58 2.18 -16.72
C ALA A 40 1.74 2.86 -17.46
N GLU A 41 2.25 3.96 -16.93
CA GLU A 41 3.42 4.67 -17.45
C GLU A 41 4.76 4.05 -17.01
N GLY A 42 4.74 3.00 -16.18
CA GLY A 42 5.95 2.37 -15.64
C GLY A 42 6.56 3.10 -14.44
N ASN A 43 5.88 4.14 -13.92
CA ASN A 43 6.26 4.88 -12.72
C ASN A 43 5.85 4.09 -11.46
N TYR A 44 6.46 2.93 -11.28
CA TYR A 44 6.05 1.95 -10.27
C TYR A 44 6.30 2.41 -8.83
N ASN A 45 7.28 3.28 -8.59
CA ASN A 45 7.60 3.76 -7.25
C ASN A 45 6.49 4.70 -6.74
N GLU A 46 6.11 5.69 -7.53
CA GLU A 46 5.03 6.63 -7.21
C GLU A 46 3.67 5.93 -7.18
N ALA A 47 3.46 4.95 -8.07
CA ALA A 47 2.27 4.11 -8.03
C ALA A 47 2.22 3.28 -6.74
N TYR A 48 3.35 2.69 -6.32
CA TYR A 48 3.43 1.96 -5.06
C TYR A 48 3.11 2.85 -3.86
N ASP A 49 3.65 4.05 -3.79
CA ASP A 49 3.40 4.96 -2.67
C ASP A 49 1.91 5.27 -2.52
N LEU A 50 1.21 5.51 -3.63
CA LEU A 50 -0.24 5.74 -3.62
C LEU A 50 -1.03 4.47 -3.28
N TYR A 51 -0.77 3.35 -3.94
CA TYR A 51 -1.51 2.10 -3.66
C TYR A 51 -1.24 1.54 -2.27
N SER A 52 -0.02 1.69 -1.75
CA SER A 52 0.32 1.27 -0.38
C SER A 52 -0.36 2.17 0.65
N ALA A 53 -0.47 3.48 0.41
CA ALA A 53 -1.25 4.37 1.25
C ALA A 53 -2.73 3.97 1.29
N LEU A 54 -3.35 3.72 0.13
CA LEU A 54 -4.73 3.20 0.03
C LEU A 54 -4.91 1.89 0.82
N SER A 55 -3.96 0.96 0.70
CA SER A 55 -4.00 -0.35 1.35
C SER A 55 -3.75 -0.32 2.86
N LEU A 56 -3.19 0.78 3.38
CA LEU A 56 -2.84 0.97 4.79
C LEU A 56 -3.80 1.93 5.50
N ASP A 57 -4.75 2.53 4.78
CA ASP A 57 -5.79 3.37 5.35
C ASP A 57 -7.02 2.54 5.72
N ALA A 58 -7.29 2.45 7.03
CA ALA A 58 -8.45 1.76 7.58
C ALA A 58 -9.80 2.28 7.06
N LYS A 59 -9.84 3.51 6.52
CA LYS A 59 -11.05 4.14 5.97
C LYS A 59 -11.31 3.80 4.50
N THR A 60 -10.35 3.20 3.80
CA THR A 60 -10.53 2.81 2.39
C THR A 60 -11.67 1.79 2.27
N ASP A 61 -12.51 1.97 1.24
CA ASP A 61 -13.62 1.04 0.95
C ASP A 61 -13.11 -0.40 0.87
N GLU A 62 -13.62 -1.25 1.77
CA GLU A 62 -13.25 -2.65 1.90
C GLU A 62 -13.35 -3.43 0.58
N LYS A 63 -14.24 -3.03 -0.34
CA LYS A 63 -14.38 -3.66 -1.66
C LYS A 63 -13.21 -3.34 -2.61
N LEU A 64 -12.53 -2.23 -2.39
CA LEU A 64 -11.47 -1.71 -3.27
C LEU A 64 -10.07 -2.04 -2.75
N VAL A 65 -9.90 -2.13 -1.43
CA VAL A 65 -8.60 -2.38 -0.77
C VAL A 65 -7.87 -3.60 -1.34
N ALA A 66 -8.57 -4.70 -1.64
CA ALA A 66 -7.93 -5.89 -2.21
C ALA A 66 -7.30 -5.60 -3.59
N GLY A 67 -7.95 -4.76 -4.41
CA GLY A 67 -7.41 -4.31 -5.69
C GLY A 67 -6.20 -3.41 -5.51
N ASP A 68 -6.27 -2.46 -4.58
CA ASP A 68 -5.17 -1.55 -4.27
C ASP A 68 -3.94 -2.31 -3.78
N TYR A 69 -4.15 -3.26 -2.86
CA TYR A 69 -3.10 -4.14 -2.35
C TYR A 69 -2.42 -4.92 -3.49
N ARG A 70 -3.20 -5.49 -4.41
CA ARG A 70 -2.67 -6.24 -5.55
C ARG A 70 -1.78 -5.36 -6.42
N GLN A 71 -2.17 -4.11 -6.66
CA GLN A 71 -1.38 -3.17 -7.46
C GLN A 71 -0.10 -2.75 -6.73
N ALA A 72 -0.15 -2.47 -5.42
CA ALA A 72 1.05 -2.22 -4.62
C ALA A 72 2.02 -3.41 -4.63
N TYR A 73 1.49 -4.63 -4.46
CA TYR A 73 2.27 -5.86 -4.55
C TYR A 73 2.96 -6.03 -5.92
N SER A 74 2.22 -5.78 -7.01
CA SER A 74 2.77 -5.80 -8.37
C SER A 74 3.89 -4.76 -8.53
N SER A 75 3.69 -3.53 -8.06
CA SER A 75 4.72 -2.49 -8.12
C SER A 75 6.00 -2.88 -7.38
N LEU A 76 5.92 -3.50 -6.19
CA LEU A 76 7.11 -4.01 -5.48
C LEU A 76 7.87 -5.05 -6.31
N HIS A 77 7.14 -5.92 -7.02
CA HIS A 77 7.75 -6.88 -7.92
C HIS A 77 8.49 -6.22 -9.08
N GLN A 78 7.88 -5.22 -9.72
CA GLN A 78 8.51 -4.47 -10.81
C GLN A 78 9.75 -3.69 -10.37
N LEU A 79 9.74 -3.17 -9.14
CA LEU A 79 10.87 -2.45 -8.55
C LEU A 79 11.98 -3.38 -8.05
N GLY A 80 11.79 -4.71 -8.06
CA GLY A 80 12.72 -5.67 -7.46
C GLY A 80 12.79 -5.62 -5.93
N ARG A 81 11.83 -4.95 -5.28
CA ARG A 81 11.72 -4.73 -3.82
C ARG A 81 11.02 -5.89 -3.12
N ILE A 82 11.32 -7.13 -3.51
CA ILE A 82 10.66 -8.35 -3.02
C ILE A 82 10.84 -8.54 -1.52
N ASN A 83 11.97 -8.06 -0.98
CA ASN A 83 12.28 -8.09 0.44
C ASN A 83 11.28 -7.30 1.31
N GLU A 84 10.55 -6.35 0.73
CA GLU A 84 9.56 -5.53 1.45
C GLU A 84 8.16 -6.16 1.48
N VAL A 85 7.90 -7.15 0.63
CA VAL A 85 6.57 -7.76 0.43
C VAL A 85 6.02 -8.34 1.73
N ASP A 86 6.82 -9.08 2.49
CA ASP A 86 6.34 -9.75 3.71
C ASP A 86 5.91 -8.74 4.78
N ALA A 87 6.69 -7.66 4.97
CA ALA A 87 6.35 -6.60 5.91
C ALA A 87 5.10 -5.82 5.46
N PHE A 88 4.97 -5.56 4.16
CA PHE A 88 3.79 -4.90 3.60
C PHE A 88 2.52 -5.72 3.79
N ARG A 89 2.55 -7.03 3.48
CA ARG A 89 1.44 -7.97 3.69
C ARG A 89 0.89 -7.92 5.11
N GLU A 90 1.77 -8.10 6.10
CA GLU A 90 1.35 -8.18 7.50
C GLU A 90 0.82 -6.84 8.02
N LYS A 91 1.36 -5.71 7.55
CA LYS A 91 0.80 -4.38 7.87
C LYS A 91 -0.62 -4.22 7.32
N VAL A 92 -0.84 -4.57 6.06
CA VAL A 92 -2.15 -4.46 5.40
C VAL A 92 -3.19 -5.40 6.04
N VAL A 93 -2.80 -6.65 6.33
CA VAL A 93 -3.65 -7.60 7.07
C VAL A 93 -4.02 -7.06 8.45
N LYS A 94 -3.08 -6.43 9.17
CA LYS A 94 -3.35 -5.86 10.49
C LYS A 94 -4.39 -4.73 10.44
N VAL A 95 -4.33 -3.87 9.43
CA VAL A 95 -5.27 -2.75 9.26
C VAL A 95 -6.68 -3.25 8.92
N HIS A 96 -6.78 -4.29 8.10
CA HIS A 96 -8.03 -4.78 7.52
C HIS A 96 -8.31 -6.24 7.90
N ALA A 97 -8.13 -6.56 9.17
CA ALA A 97 -8.12 -7.93 9.70
C ALA A 97 -9.44 -8.71 9.53
N THR A 98 -10.55 -8.03 9.21
CA THR A 98 -11.87 -8.63 9.01
C THR A 98 -12.33 -8.61 7.55
N ASN A 99 -11.54 -8.00 6.65
CA ASN A 99 -11.90 -7.90 5.24
C ASN A 99 -11.51 -9.18 4.50
N TRP A 100 -12.44 -10.12 4.39
CA TRP A 100 -12.21 -11.42 3.75
C TRP A 100 -11.68 -11.31 2.31
N ARG A 101 -12.07 -10.29 1.54
CA ARG A 101 -11.59 -10.10 0.15
C ARG A 101 -10.11 -9.81 0.11
N LEU A 102 -9.66 -8.92 1.00
CA LEU A 102 -8.26 -8.62 1.14
C LEU A 102 -7.49 -9.81 1.71
N LEU A 103 -8.00 -10.47 2.76
CA LEU A 103 -7.33 -11.63 3.35
C LEU A 103 -7.11 -12.74 2.32
N TRP A 104 -8.12 -13.01 1.49
CA TRP A 104 -8.02 -13.93 0.37
C TRP A 104 -6.96 -13.50 -0.65
N GLU A 105 -6.94 -12.20 -1.01
CA GLU A 105 -5.94 -11.68 -1.94
C GLU A 105 -4.52 -11.80 -1.39
N VAL A 106 -4.29 -11.40 -0.13
CA VAL A 106 -2.99 -11.54 0.53
C VAL A 106 -2.58 -13.01 0.60
N ALA A 107 -3.49 -13.91 0.98
CA ALA A 107 -3.24 -15.36 1.01
C ALA A 107 -2.83 -15.89 -0.37
N SER A 108 -3.50 -15.45 -1.44
CA SER A 108 -3.14 -15.81 -2.82
C SER A 108 -1.70 -15.39 -3.15
N THR A 109 -1.26 -14.20 -2.71
CA THR A 109 0.13 -13.78 -2.95
C THR A 109 1.14 -14.58 -2.12
N TYR A 110 0.78 -15.09 -0.93
CA TYR A 110 1.62 -16.04 -0.21
C TYR A 110 1.77 -17.34 -0.99
N MET A 111 0.69 -17.85 -1.59
CA MET A 111 0.69 -19.12 -2.34
C MET A 111 1.41 -19.05 -3.69
N ASN A 112 1.33 -17.92 -4.38
CA ASN A 112 1.82 -17.77 -5.76
C ASN A 112 3.11 -16.93 -5.88
N GLY A 113 3.58 -16.36 -4.76
CA GLY A 113 4.72 -15.45 -4.73
C GLY A 113 6.08 -16.14 -4.68
N THR A 114 7.13 -15.33 -4.59
CA THR A 114 8.52 -15.81 -4.48
C THR A 114 8.77 -16.55 -3.17
N HIS A 115 8.91 -17.87 -3.16
CA HIS A 115 9.12 -18.63 -1.91
C HIS A 115 10.56 -18.74 -1.43
N TYR A 116 11.55 -18.30 -2.20
CA TYR A 116 12.94 -18.37 -1.76
C TYR A 116 13.40 -17.07 -1.11
N GLY A 117 14.42 -17.16 -0.25
CA GLY A 117 15.03 -16.02 0.40
C GLY A 117 16.33 -16.38 1.12
N TYR A 118 16.81 -15.46 1.93
CA TYR A 118 18.02 -15.61 2.73
C TYR A 118 17.72 -15.37 4.20
N MET A 119 18.32 -16.18 5.07
CA MET A 119 18.36 -15.91 6.51
C MET A 119 19.59 -15.06 6.83
N ILE A 120 19.35 -13.91 7.47
CA ILE A 120 20.37 -12.93 7.87
C ILE A 120 20.08 -12.53 9.31
N SER A 121 21.03 -12.77 10.21
CA SER A 121 20.90 -12.41 11.64
C SER A 121 19.60 -12.90 12.30
N GLY A 122 19.08 -14.06 11.88
CA GLY A 122 17.84 -14.64 12.42
C GLY A 122 16.55 -14.20 11.72
N GLU A 123 16.63 -13.27 10.78
CA GLU A 123 15.47 -12.78 10.02
C GLU A 123 15.47 -13.33 8.58
N PHE A 124 14.28 -13.61 8.07
CA PHE A 124 14.08 -14.06 6.69
C PHE A 124 13.84 -12.87 5.77
N TYR A 125 14.66 -12.74 4.74
CA TYR A 125 14.50 -11.76 3.68
C TYR A 125 14.13 -12.47 2.37
N ARG A 126 12.94 -12.16 1.85
CA ARG A 126 12.43 -12.77 0.61
C ARG A 126 13.17 -12.25 -0.62
N GLY A 127 13.42 -13.13 -1.58
CA GLY A 127 14.05 -12.80 -2.84
C GLY A 127 15.57 -12.91 -2.82
N ASN A 128 16.22 -12.18 -3.73
CA ASN A 128 17.67 -12.19 -3.86
C ASN A 128 18.31 -11.25 -2.82
N HIS A 129 19.48 -11.63 -2.29
CA HIS A 129 20.25 -10.81 -1.38
C HIS A 129 21.72 -10.77 -1.82
N ARG A 130 22.39 -9.63 -1.58
CA ARG A 130 23.83 -9.44 -1.80
C ARG A 130 24.51 -9.32 -0.44
N GLY A 131 25.62 -10.02 -0.23
CA GLY A 131 26.36 -9.94 1.04
C GLY A 131 26.31 -11.23 1.89
N GLY A 132 25.93 -12.35 1.29
CA GLY A 132 25.94 -13.66 1.95
C GLY A 132 24.60 -14.04 2.57
N GLY A 133 24.63 -14.89 3.58
CA GLY A 133 23.44 -15.45 4.21
C GLY A 133 23.09 -16.86 3.73
N SER A 134 22.26 -17.54 4.51
CA SER A 134 21.86 -18.91 4.22
C SER A 134 20.60 -18.91 3.37
N ARG A 135 20.68 -19.42 2.12
CA ARG A 135 19.50 -19.60 1.27
C ARG A 135 18.49 -20.52 1.99
N ARG A 136 17.23 -20.11 2.01
CA ARG A 136 16.10 -20.86 2.57
C ARG A 136 14.90 -20.79 1.63
N ASN A 137 14.05 -21.80 1.75
CA ASN A 137 12.76 -21.87 1.09
C ASN A 137 11.68 -21.67 2.17
N ALA A 138 10.69 -20.84 1.88
CA ALA A 138 9.59 -20.45 2.75
C ALA A 138 8.23 -21.04 2.31
N MET A 139 8.20 -21.95 1.34
CA MET A 139 6.96 -22.52 0.77
C MET A 139 6.01 -23.06 1.84
N GLU A 140 6.48 -23.89 2.78
CA GLU A 140 5.64 -24.45 3.85
C GLU A 140 5.13 -23.37 4.83
N ARG A 141 5.99 -22.39 5.14
CA ARG A 141 5.61 -21.23 5.97
C ARG A 141 4.52 -20.40 5.28
N ASP A 142 4.73 -20.10 4.01
CA ASP A 142 3.82 -19.29 3.19
C ASP A 142 2.47 -19.99 3.02
N ARG A 143 2.48 -21.30 2.77
CA ARG A 143 1.26 -22.13 2.71
C ARG A 143 0.50 -22.11 4.02
N THR A 144 1.19 -22.27 5.14
CA THR A 144 0.58 -22.22 6.47
C THR A 144 -0.06 -20.85 6.72
N ARG A 145 0.67 -19.77 6.43
CA ARG A 145 0.15 -18.40 6.61
C ARG A 145 -1.05 -18.12 5.70
N ALA A 146 -1.01 -18.58 4.45
CA ALA A 146 -2.14 -18.44 3.52
C ALA A 146 -3.40 -19.13 4.06
N ILE A 147 -3.29 -20.36 4.58
CA ILE A 147 -4.42 -21.08 5.19
C ILE A 147 -4.96 -20.33 6.41
N GLN A 148 -4.09 -19.80 7.27
CA GLN A 148 -4.51 -18.99 8.43
C GLN A 148 -5.30 -17.74 8.00
N LEU A 149 -4.86 -17.04 6.96
CA LEU A 149 -5.55 -15.86 6.44
C LEU A 149 -6.90 -16.22 5.81
N MET A 150 -6.96 -17.33 5.07
CA MET A 150 -8.22 -17.84 4.52
C MET A 150 -9.20 -18.19 5.64
N GLN A 151 -8.75 -18.88 6.69
CA GLN A 151 -9.56 -19.21 7.86
C GLN A 151 -10.02 -17.96 8.62
N GLN A 152 -9.17 -16.93 8.72
CA GLN A 152 -9.51 -15.67 9.38
C GLN A 152 -10.62 -14.90 8.63
N GLY A 153 -10.73 -15.07 7.31
CA GLY A 153 -11.74 -14.43 6.48
C GLY A 153 -13.03 -15.24 6.27
N MET A 154 -13.12 -16.46 6.82
CA MET A 154 -14.34 -17.29 6.80
C MET A 154 -15.33 -16.82 7.87
#